data_AF-A0A535KXV6-F1
#
_entry.id   AF-A0A535KXV6-F1
#
_cell.length_a   1.000
_cell.length_b   1.000
_cell.length_c   1.000
_cell.angle_alpha   90.00
_cell.angle_beta   90.00
_cell.angle_gamma   90.00
#
_symmetry.space_group_name_H-M   'P 1'
#
loop_
_entity.id
_entity.type
_entity.pdbx_description
1 polymer ?
#
loop_
_entity_poly.entity_id
_entity_poly.type
_entity_poly.pdbx_seq_one_letter_code
_entity_poly.pdbx_strand_id
1 'polypeptide(L)'
;MSLIALTVAIVVAIGLFAGRALVLFRIIRAGKPTARFDDVRARARAEAIVVVGQSKLLQRLGPGLMHALIFWGFIVLFPTILIAMIGAVDAHATLPWLGSQGWYALMVDVFAVLVFCGVLAGIYIRKVLRPARFVGSHLAEADLILAWIAGIVISLVAWHASQIALGYNDYPREWAPVSNLVSGALAGSWVAVLERAAVWT
;
A
#
# COMPACT_ATOMS: atom_id res chain seq x y z
N MET A 1 10.13 23.57 -3.98
CA MET A 1 9.58 23.00 -5.23
C MET A 1 8.81 21.71 -4.97
N SER A 2 9.35 20.81 -4.13
CA SER A 2 8.70 19.56 -3.66
C SER A 2 7.31 19.77 -3.04
N LEU A 3 7.16 20.71 -2.09
CA LEU A 3 5.86 20.97 -1.45
C LEU A 3 4.75 21.35 -2.44
N ILE A 4 5.08 22.19 -3.43
CA ILE A 4 4.13 22.62 -4.46
C ILE A 4 3.72 21.41 -5.32
N ALA A 5 4.69 20.61 -5.77
CA ALA A 5 4.42 19.41 -6.55
C ALA A 5 3.53 18.41 -5.80
N LEU A 6 3.82 18.17 -4.51
CA LEU A 6 3.02 17.29 -3.66
C LEU A 6 1.60 17.83 -3.49
N THR A 7 1.47 19.14 -3.22
CA THR A 7 0.17 19.79 -3.04
C THR A 7 -0.68 19.67 -4.31
N VAL A 8 -0.10 19.93 -5.48
CA VAL A 8 -0.78 19.78 -6.77
C VAL A 8 -1.20 18.32 -6.99
N ALA A 9 -0.32 17.35 -6.74
CA ALA A 9 -0.64 15.93 -6.88
C ALA A 9 -1.80 15.51 -5.96
N ILE A 10 -1.78 15.92 -4.68
CA ILE A 10 -2.85 15.65 -3.71
C ILE A 10 -4.16 16.28 -4.15
N VAL A 11 -4.16 17.55 -4.55
CA VAL A 11 -5.37 18.27 -4.98
C VAL A 11 -5.98 17.60 -6.22
N VAL A 12 -5.17 17.23 -7.20
CA VAL A 12 -5.63 16.51 -8.40
C VAL A 12 -6.20 15.14 -8.02
N ALA A 13 -5.48 14.35 -7.22
CA ALA A 13 -5.92 13.02 -6.81
C ALA A 13 -7.24 13.08 -6.02
N ILE A 14 -7.35 13.98 -5.03
CA ILE A 14 -8.57 14.18 -4.24
C ILE A 14 -9.70 14.71 -5.13
N GLY A 15 -9.43 15.64 -6.05
CA GLY A 15 -10.43 16.19 -6.96
C GLY A 15 -11.04 15.12 -7.87
N LEU A 16 -10.19 14.29 -8.50
CA LEU A 16 -10.62 13.17 -9.33
C LEU A 16 -11.42 12.13 -8.52
N PHE A 17 -10.91 11.77 -7.34
CA PHE A 17 -11.58 10.84 -6.43
C PHE A 17 -12.95 11.37 -5.98
N ALA A 18 -13.02 12.62 -5.52
CA ALA A 18 -14.24 13.26 -5.05
C ALA A 18 -15.28 13.37 -6.17
N GLY A 19 -14.85 13.74 -7.38
CA GLY A 19 -15.74 13.78 -8.55
C GLY A 19 -16.39 12.41 -8.81
N ARG A 20 -15.60 11.34 -8.82
CA ARG A 20 -16.13 9.98 -9.01
C ARG A 20 -16.98 9.51 -7.83
N ALA A 21 -16.56 9.78 -6.60
CA ALA A 21 -17.27 9.43 -5.39
C ALA A 21 -18.64 10.12 -5.31
N LEU A 22 -18.74 11.39 -5.72
CA LEU A 22 -20.01 12.12 -5.78
C LEU A 22 -20.98 11.52 -6.79
N VAL A 23 -20.50 11.07 -7.96
CA VAL A 23 -21.34 10.36 -8.94
C VAL A 23 -21.89 9.08 -8.34
N LEU A 24 -21.02 8.25 -7.75
CA LEU A 24 -21.43 6.99 -7.10
C LEU A 24 -22.40 7.24 -5.94
N PHE A 25 -22.13 8.25 -5.12
CA PHE A 25 -22.99 8.65 -4.01
C PHE A 25 -24.39 9.05 -4.49
N ARG A 26 -24.49 9.84 -5.58
CA ARG A 26 -25.78 10.24 -6.18
C ARG A 26 -26.56 9.03 -6.70
N ILE A 27 -25.88 8.10 -7.37
CA ILE A 27 -26.50 6.85 -7.86
C ILE A 27 -27.03 6.02 -6.69
N ILE A 28 -26.23 5.83 -5.64
CA ILE A 28 -26.64 5.08 -4.43
C ILE A 28 -27.83 5.76 -3.75
N ARG A 29 -27.87 7.09 -3.68
CA ARG A 29 -28.97 7.85 -3.08
C ARG A 29 -30.28 7.79 -3.88
N ALA A 30 -30.22 7.55 -5.19
CA ALA A 30 -31.40 7.36 -6.02
C ALA A 30 -32.08 5.99 -5.80
N GLY A 31 -31.40 5.06 -5.12
CA GLY A 31 -31.97 3.78 -4.72
C GLY A 31 -33.05 3.89 -3.65
N LYS A 32 -33.72 2.76 -3.35
CA LYS A 32 -34.76 2.71 -2.31
C LYS A 32 -34.18 3.10 -0.94
N PRO A 33 -34.90 3.90 -0.13
CA PRO A 33 -34.51 4.17 1.24
C PRO A 33 -34.34 2.88 2.04
N THR A 34 -33.28 2.81 2.83
CA THR A 34 -32.97 1.68 3.71
C THR A 34 -32.65 2.24 5.09
N ALA A 35 -33.19 1.63 6.15
CA ALA A 35 -32.81 1.97 7.51
C ALA A 35 -31.37 1.50 7.73
N ARG A 36 -30.43 2.44 7.88
CA ARG A 36 -28.99 2.12 7.98
C ARG A 36 -28.47 2.02 9.42
N PHE A 37 -29.25 2.54 10.37
CA PHE A 37 -28.89 2.62 11.78
C PHE A 37 -29.84 1.83 12.69
N ASP A 38 -30.61 0.91 12.10
CA ASP A 38 -31.55 0.03 12.80
C ASP A 38 -30.86 -1.04 13.66
N ASP A 39 -29.82 -1.68 13.12
CA ASP A 39 -29.01 -2.67 13.82
C ASP A 39 -27.51 -2.43 13.58
N VAL A 40 -27.00 -1.37 14.22
CA VAL A 40 -25.59 -0.98 14.11
C VAL A 40 -24.67 -2.10 14.61
N ARG A 41 -25.07 -2.85 15.64
CA ARG A 41 -24.25 -3.91 16.23
C ARG A 41 -24.08 -5.09 15.26
N ALA A 42 -25.15 -5.58 14.66
CA ALA A 42 -25.05 -6.67 13.70
C ALA A 42 -24.25 -6.27 12.46
N ARG A 43 -24.42 -5.03 11.99
CA ARG A 43 -23.67 -4.48 10.86
C ARG A 43 -22.18 -4.35 11.17
N ALA A 44 -21.81 -3.76 12.31
CA ALA A 44 -20.41 -3.66 12.73
C ALA A 44 -19.76 -5.05 12.88
N ARG A 45 -20.50 -6.04 13.41
CA ARG A 45 -20.02 -7.43 13.45
C ARG A 45 -19.84 -8.02 12.05
N ALA A 46 -20.74 -7.74 11.13
CA ALA A 46 -20.62 -8.18 9.74
C ALA A 46 -19.39 -7.57 9.06
N GLU A 47 -19.14 -6.27 9.25
CA GLU A 47 -17.94 -5.59 8.74
C GLU A 47 -16.66 -6.23 9.30
N ALA A 48 -16.60 -6.46 10.62
CA ALA A 48 -15.45 -7.09 11.26
C ALA A 48 -15.18 -8.49 10.72
N ILE A 49 -16.20 -9.29 10.42
CA ILE A 49 -16.05 -10.68 9.97
C ILE A 49 -15.83 -10.78 8.45
N VAL A 50 -16.54 -9.98 7.67
CA VAL A 50 -16.58 -10.09 6.21
C VAL A 50 -15.52 -9.22 5.55
N VAL A 51 -15.33 -7.98 6.01
CA VAL A 51 -14.38 -7.03 5.42
C VAL A 51 -13.02 -7.18 6.07
N VAL A 52 -12.95 -7.00 7.40
CA VAL A 52 -11.67 -7.10 8.12
C VAL A 52 -11.19 -8.55 8.15
N GLY A 53 -12.04 -9.48 8.58
CA GLY A 53 -11.72 -10.91 8.61
C GLY A 53 -11.69 -11.61 7.25
N GLN A 54 -12.14 -10.95 6.18
CA GLN A 54 -12.15 -11.49 4.80
C GLN A 54 -12.78 -12.89 4.65
N SER A 55 -13.72 -13.25 5.52
CA SER A 55 -14.27 -14.61 5.61
C SER A 55 -14.85 -15.15 4.29
N LYS A 56 -15.43 -14.28 3.45
CA LYS A 56 -15.96 -14.65 2.12
C LYS A 56 -14.85 -14.96 1.10
N LEU A 57 -13.72 -14.27 1.16
CA LEU A 57 -12.59 -14.48 0.27
C LEU A 57 -11.82 -15.75 0.65
N LEU A 58 -11.66 -15.99 1.96
CA LEU A 58 -10.94 -17.14 2.49
C LEU A 58 -11.65 -18.48 2.26
N GLN A 59 -12.90 -18.48 1.78
CA GLN A 59 -13.56 -19.69 1.27
C GLN A 59 -12.80 -20.35 0.11
N ARG A 60 -11.97 -19.58 -0.62
CA ARG A 60 -11.02 -20.11 -1.61
C ARG A 60 -9.61 -19.71 -1.21
N LEU A 61 -8.95 -20.59 -0.44
CA LEU A 61 -7.69 -20.29 0.24
C LEU A 61 -6.61 -19.66 -0.65
N GLY A 62 -6.35 -20.15 -1.86
CA GLY A 62 -5.30 -19.59 -2.72
C GLY A 62 -5.52 -18.10 -3.06
N PRO A 63 -6.57 -17.73 -3.82
CA PRO A 63 -6.89 -16.33 -4.10
C PRO A 63 -7.22 -15.50 -2.85
N GLY A 64 -7.84 -16.12 -1.84
CA GLY A 64 -8.22 -15.46 -0.59
C GLY A 64 -7.01 -15.04 0.23
N LEU A 65 -6.02 -15.92 0.38
CA LEU A 65 -4.78 -15.63 1.10
C LEU A 65 -3.97 -14.57 0.36
N MET A 66 -3.85 -14.69 -0.96
CA MET A 66 -3.21 -13.65 -1.79
C MET A 66 -3.83 -12.27 -1.54
N HIS A 67 -5.16 -12.18 -1.52
CA HIS A 67 -5.85 -10.92 -1.22
C HIS A 67 -5.62 -10.45 0.23
N ALA A 68 -5.62 -11.37 1.19
CA ALA A 68 -5.37 -11.05 2.60
C ALA A 68 -3.98 -10.45 2.82
N LEU A 69 -2.95 -11.01 2.19
CA LEU A 69 -1.58 -10.48 2.28
C LEU A 69 -1.51 -9.04 1.76
N ILE A 70 -2.12 -8.76 0.61
CA ILE A 70 -2.13 -7.42 0.01
C ILE A 70 -2.92 -6.46 0.91
N PHE A 71 -4.14 -6.82 1.31
CA PHE A 71 -5.01 -5.95 2.11
C PHE A 71 -4.42 -5.58 3.47
N TRP A 72 -4.01 -6.59 4.25
CA TRP A 72 -3.44 -6.35 5.56
C TRP A 72 -2.07 -5.69 5.49
N GLY A 73 -1.29 -6.01 4.45
CA GLY A 73 -0.07 -5.29 4.16
C GLY A 73 -0.31 -3.82 3.94
N PHE A 74 -1.25 -3.41 3.10
CA PHE A 74 -1.54 -1.99 2.92
C PHE A 74 -2.08 -1.29 4.17
N ILE A 75 -2.79 -2.00 5.06
CA ILE A 75 -3.17 -1.42 6.38
C ILE A 75 -1.93 -1.11 7.21
N VAL A 76 -0.98 -2.04 7.28
CA VAL A 76 0.27 -1.87 8.04
C VAL A 76 1.20 -0.86 7.39
N LEU A 77 1.26 -0.83 6.05
CA LEU A 77 2.10 0.08 5.28
C LEU A 77 1.52 1.51 5.20
N PHE A 78 0.25 1.70 5.53
CA PHE A 78 -0.41 3.01 5.39
C PHE A 78 0.33 4.15 6.11
N PRO A 79 0.77 4.01 7.38
CA PRO A 79 1.47 5.11 8.04
C PRO A 79 2.84 5.42 7.40
N THR A 80 3.55 4.43 6.84
CA THR A 80 4.86 4.69 6.17
C THR A 80 4.66 5.35 4.82
N ILE A 81 3.53 5.10 4.13
CA ILE A 81 3.13 5.86 2.95
C ILE A 81 2.88 7.34 3.32
N LEU A 82 2.27 7.63 4.48
CA LEU A 82 2.15 9.01 4.97
C LEU A 82 3.51 9.62 5.32
N ILE A 83 4.41 8.84 5.93
CA ILE A 83 5.80 9.27 6.18
C ILE A 83 6.50 9.57 4.84
N ALA A 84 6.32 8.77 3.81
CA ALA A 84 6.88 9.04 2.48
C ALA A 84 6.36 10.36 1.90
N MET A 85 5.06 10.65 2.05
CA MET A 85 4.50 11.92 1.58
C MET A 85 5.14 13.14 2.25
N ILE A 86 5.37 13.13 3.56
CA ILE A 86 6.09 14.22 4.24
C ILE A 86 7.59 14.19 3.93
N GLY A 87 8.15 12.98 3.81
CA GLY A 87 9.53 12.69 3.42
C GLY A 87 9.91 13.22 2.04
N ALA A 88 8.94 13.29 1.13
CA ALA A 88 9.07 13.85 -0.21
C ALA A 88 9.34 15.37 -0.18
N VAL A 89 8.91 16.06 0.88
CA VAL A 89 9.16 17.49 1.09
C VAL A 89 10.48 17.70 1.82
N ASP A 90 10.71 16.95 2.90
CA ASP A 90 11.91 16.98 3.73
C ASP A 90 12.37 15.54 4.03
N ALA A 91 13.60 15.19 3.64
CA ALA A 91 14.13 13.84 3.72
C ALA A 91 14.22 13.28 5.15
N HIS A 92 14.23 14.15 6.16
CA HIS A 92 14.29 13.78 7.57
C HIS A 92 12.92 13.85 8.26
N ALA A 93 11.87 14.29 7.56
CA ALA A 93 10.54 14.40 8.16
C ALA A 93 9.92 13.01 8.34
N THR A 94 9.39 12.77 9.55
CA THR A 94 8.70 11.54 9.88
C THR A 94 7.49 11.77 10.78
N LEU A 95 6.69 10.73 11.00
CA LEU A 95 5.61 10.78 11.98
C LEU A 95 6.21 10.77 13.40
N PRO A 96 5.86 11.75 14.26
CA PRO A 96 6.37 11.78 15.63
C PRO A 96 6.09 10.46 16.35
N TRP A 97 7.07 10.01 17.13
CA TRP A 97 7.09 8.72 17.83
C TRP A 97 7.11 7.50 16.91
N LEU A 98 6.16 7.34 15.98
CA LEU A 98 6.01 6.12 15.16
C LEU A 98 7.19 5.88 14.23
N GLY A 99 7.72 6.93 13.61
CA GLY A 99 8.82 6.86 12.64
C GLY A 99 10.13 6.33 13.19
N SER A 100 10.38 6.52 14.49
CA SER A 100 11.58 6.03 15.18
C SER A 100 11.39 4.66 15.84
N GLN A 101 10.19 4.06 15.73
CA GLN A 101 9.92 2.76 16.32
C GLN A 101 10.51 1.63 15.47
N GLY A 102 11.54 0.95 15.99
CA GLY A 102 12.12 -0.23 15.34
C GLY A 102 11.10 -1.34 15.05
N TRP A 103 10.21 -1.64 15.99
CA TRP A 103 9.17 -2.66 15.77
C TRP A 103 8.25 -2.32 14.59
N TYR A 104 8.03 -1.02 14.33
CA TYR A 104 7.22 -0.57 13.21
C TYR A 104 7.99 -0.68 11.90
N ALA A 105 9.29 -0.32 11.89
CA ALA A 105 10.16 -0.57 10.75
C ALA A 105 10.19 -2.07 10.36
N LEU A 106 10.24 -2.97 11.34
CA LEU A 106 10.16 -4.42 11.11
C LEU A 106 8.82 -4.84 10.51
N MET A 107 7.71 -4.30 11.03
CA MET A 107 6.39 -4.55 10.47
C MET A 107 6.34 -4.12 9.00
N VAL A 108 6.80 -2.90 8.69
CA VAL A 108 6.84 -2.38 7.31
C VAL A 108 7.62 -3.32 6.40
N ASP A 109 8.81 -3.71 6.81
CA ASP A 109 9.73 -4.52 6.00
C ASP A 109 9.17 -5.92 5.73
N VAL A 110 8.60 -6.57 6.75
CA VAL A 110 7.93 -7.87 6.63
C VAL A 110 6.70 -7.77 5.73
N PHE A 111 5.83 -6.77 5.96
CA PHE A 111 4.60 -6.64 5.19
C PHE A 111 4.84 -6.20 3.74
N ALA A 112 5.91 -5.44 3.45
CA ALA A 112 6.32 -5.15 2.09
C ALA A 112 6.64 -6.45 1.32
N VAL A 113 7.39 -7.37 1.94
CA VAL A 113 7.66 -8.70 1.36
C VAL A 113 6.39 -9.52 1.20
N LEU A 114 5.50 -9.53 2.20
CA LEU A 114 4.24 -10.27 2.11
C LEU A 114 3.33 -9.74 0.99
N VAL A 115 3.23 -8.42 0.82
CA VAL A 115 2.47 -7.79 -0.27
C VAL A 115 3.09 -8.17 -1.61
N PHE A 116 4.42 -8.11 -1.73
CA PHE A 116 5.12 -8.52 -2.94
C PHE A 116 4.86 -10.00 -3.29
N CYS A 117 4.90 -10.90 -2.31
CA CYS A 117 4.48 -12.29 -2.47
C CYS A 117 3.00 -12.41 -2.92
N GLY A 118 2.11 -11.59 -2.36
CA GLY A 118 0.72 -11.47 -2.80
C GLY A 118 0.59 -11.06 -4.26
N VAL A 119 1.38 -10.09 -4.72
CA VAL A 119 1.43 -9.69 -6.14
C VAL A 119 1.88 -10.86 -7.02
N LEU A 120 2.98 -11.54 -6.67
CA LEU A 120 3.48 -12.69 -7.42
C LEU A 120 2.44 -13.81 -7.50
N ALA A 121 1.75 -14.10 -6.39
CA ALA A 121 0.65 -15.06 -6.36
C ALA A 121 -0.52 -14.61 -7.26
N GLY A 122 -0.85 -13.31 -7.26
CA GLY A 122 -1.89 -12.74 -8.11
C GLY A 122 -1.55 -12.88 -9.60
N ILE A 123 -0.31 -12.57 -9.98
CA ILE A 123 0.21 -12.76 -11.34
C ILE A 123 0.15 -14.25 -11.71
N TYR A 124 0.63 -15.14 -10.85
CA TYR A 124 0.63 -16.58 -11.09
C TYR A 124 -0.78 -17.13 -11.32
N ILE A 125 -1.74 -16.78 -10.45
CA ILE A 125 -3.14 -17.21 -10.58
C ILE A 125 -3.75 -16.72 -11.90
N ARG A 126 -3.41 -15.51 -12.33
CA ARG A 126 -4.02 -14.88 -13.51
C ARG A 126 -3.34 -15.24 -14.83
N LYS A 127 -2.03 -15.48 -14.83
CA LYS A 127 -1.25 -15.70 -16.05
C LYS A 127 -0.91 -17.15 -16.29
N VAL A 128 -0.74 -17.94 -15.23
CA VAL A 128 -0.37 -19.36 -15.32
C VAL A 128 -1.61 -20.23 -15.11
N LEU A 129 -2.27 -20.16 -13.94
CA LEU A 129 -3.41 -21.03 -13.66
C LEU A 129 -4.64 -20.74 -14.53
N ARG A 130 -4.85 -19.46 -14.90
CA ARG A 130 -5.96 -18.96 -15.73
C ARG A 130 -7.31 -19.69 -15.52
N PRO A 131 -7.88 -19.72 -14.30
CA PRO A 131 -9.22 -20.28 -14.07
C PRO A 131 -10.27 -19.74 -15.05
N ALA A 132 -11.19 -20.59 -15.50
CA ALA A 132 -12.21 -20.28 -16.52
C ALA A 132 -13.04 -19.01 -16.23
N ARG A 133 -13.21 -18.63 -14.96
CA ARG A 133 -13.86 -17.38 -14.54
C ARG A 133 -13.16 -16.09 -15.01
N PHE A 134 -11.93 -16.17 -15.51
CA PHE A 134 -11.21 -15.03 -16.07
C PHE A 134 -11.44 -14.88 -17.58
N VAL A 135 -12.16 -15.79 -18.23
CA VAL A 135 -12.54 -15.66 -19.64
C VAL A 135 -13.51 -14.48 -19.77
N GLY A 136 -13.13 -13.47 -20.57
CA GLY A 136 -13.91 -12.25 -20.77
C GLY A 136 -13.71 -11.15 -19.70
N SER A 137 -12.75 -11.30 -18.78
CA SER A 137 -12.47 -10.27 -17.78
C SER A 137 -11.52 -9.17 -18.31
N HIS A 138 -11.57 -7.98 -17.68
CA HIS A 138 -10.66 -6.86 -17.94
C HIS A 138 -9.26 -7.14 -17.36
N LEU A 139 -8.52 -8.06 -17.98
CA LEU A 139 -7.22 -8.51 -17.50
C LEU A 139 -6.19 -7.37 -17.43
N ALA A 140 -6.22 -6.44 -18.39
CA ALA A 140 -5.24 -5.35 -18.48
C ALA A 140 -5.31 -4.38 -17.29
N GLU A 141 -6.51 -3.95 -16.89
CA GLU A 141 -6.70 -3.08 -15.71
C GLU A 141 -6.21 -3.78 -14.45
N ALA A 142 -6.50 -5.07 -14.36
CA ALA A 142 -6.17 -5.86 -13.20
C ALA A 142 -4.64 -6.10 -13.11
N ASP A 143 -3.95 -6.23 -14.25
CA ASP A 143 -2.48 -6.29 -14.32
C ASP A 143 -1.84 -4.94 -13.98
N LEU A 144 -2.44 -3.83 -14.44
CA LEU A 144 -1.98 -2.48 -14.12
C LEU A 144 -2.03 -2.21 -12.62
N ILE A 145 -3.11 -2.61 -11.95
CA ILE A 145 -3.22 -2.50 -10.48
C ILE A 145 -2.13 -3.32 -9.78
N LEU A 146 -1.85 -4.54 -10.25
CA LEU A 146 -0.77 -5.37 -9.68
C LEU A 146 0.61 -4.73 -9.90
N ALA A 147 0.83 -4.11 -11.07
CA ALA A 147 2.06 -3.38 -11.36
C ALA A 147 2.22 -2.15 -10.46
N TRP A 148 1.16 -1.39 -10.20
CA TRP A 148 1.20 -0.26 -9.26
C TRP A 148 1.44 -0.71 -7.83
N ILE A 149 0.80 -1.78 -7.37
CA ILE A 149 1.07 -2.34 -6.04
C ILE A 149 2.54 -2.77 -5.91
N ALA A 150 3.07 -3.47 -6.93
CA ALA A 150 4.49 -3.84 -6.98
C ALA A 150 5.40 -2.61 -6.94
N GLY A 151 5.06 -1.59 -7.73
CA GLY A 151 5.78 -0.31 -7.78
C GLY A 151 5.88 0.32 -6.39
N ILE A 152 4.76 0.45 -5.69
CA ILE A 152 4.70 1.04 -4.34
C ILE A 152 5.60 0.27 -3.36
N VAL A 153 5.54 -1.06 -3.32
CA VAL A 153 6.35 -1.81 -2.33
C VAL A 153 7.83 -1.86 -2.70
N ILE A 154 8.17 -1.89 -3.99
CA ILE A 154 9.55 -1.84 -4.46
C ILE A 154 10.15 -0.45 -4.18
N SER A 155 9.42 0.63 -4.49
CA SER A 155 9.86 1.99 -4.21
C SER A 155 9.99 2.23 -2.71
N LEU A 156 9.08 1.70 -1.89
CA LEU A 156 9.17 1.77 -0.43
C LEU A 156 10.44 1.11 0.11
N VAL A 157 10.77 -0.11 -0.33
CA VAL A 157 12.01 -0.80 0.09
C VAL A 157 13.24 -0.06 -0.43
N ALA A 158 13.21 0.43 -1.67
CA ALA A 158 14.31 1.21 -2.23
C ALA A 158 14.53 2.52 -1.45
N TRP A 159 13.45 3.19 -1.04
CA TRP A 159 13.48 4.40 -0.24
C TRP A 159 14.06 4.14 1.15
N HIS A 160 13.53 3.16 1.89
CA HIS A 160 14.05 2.79 3.21
C HIS A 160 15.50 2.31 3.16
N ALA A 161 15.87 1.49 2.17
CA ALA A 161 17.26 1.06 1.99
C ALA A 161 18.20 2.26 1.73
N SER A 162 17.76 3.24 0.96
CA SER A 162 18.54 4.45 0.70
C SER A 162 18.64 5.35 1.93
N GLN A 163 17.57 5.47 2.74
CA GLN A 163 17.62 6.17 4.02
C GLN A 163 18.61 5.51 4.99
N ILE A 164 18.66 4.18 5.05
CA ILE A 164 19.64 3.44 5.85
C ILE A 164 21.07 3.69 5.35
N ALA A 165 21.30 3.65 4.04
CA ALA A 165 22.61 3.88 3.44
C ALA A 165 23.12 5.32 3.66
N LEU A 166 22.21 6.31 3.72
CA LEU A 166 22.52 7.72 3.95
C LEU A 166 22.53 8.11 5.45
N GLY A 167 22.08 7.22 6.34
CA GLY A 167 21.96 7.50 7.77
C GLY A 167 20.82 8.46 8.12
N TYR A 168 19.74 8.47 7.33
CA TYR A 168 18.54 9.30 7.54
C TYR A 168 17.48 8.61 8.40
N ASN A 169 17.59 7.30 8.61
CA ASN A 169 16.64 6.52 9.38
C ASN A 169 16.75 6.80 10.89
N ASP A 170 15.62 7.04 11.55
CA ASP A 170 15.55 7.31 13.00
C ASP A 170 15.47 6.04 13.87
N TYR A 171 15.52 4.86 13.26
CA TYR A 171 15.46 3.56 13.94
C TYR A 171 16.74 2.75 13.68
N PRO A 172 17.14 1.82 14.57
CA PRO A 172 18.30 0.97 14.32
C PRO A 172 18.07 0.07 13.10
N ARG A 173 19.03 0.04 12.16
CA ARG A 173 18.89 -0.63 10.85
C ARG A 173 18.57 -2.12 10.92
N GLU A 174 18.95 -2.80 12.01
CA GLU A 174 18.64 -4.21 12.26
C GLU A 174 17.14 -4.51 12.34
N TRP A 175 16.32 -3.49 12.61
CA TRP A 175 14.86 -3.63 12.62
C TRP A 175 14.26 -3.72 11.21
N ALA A 176 14.99 -3.36 10.16
CA ALA A 176 14.51 -3.47 8.77
C ALA A 176 15.43 -4.41 7.97
N PRO A 177 15.40 -5.73 8.21
CA PRO A 177 16.39 -6.68 7.69
C PRO A 177 16.49 -6.71 6.15
N VAL A 178 15.38 -6.65 5.43
CA VAL A 178 15.31 -6.63 3.96
C VAL A 178 15.84 -5.29 3.45
N SER A 179 15.34 -4.17 3.97
CA SER A 179 15.83 -2.84 3.58
C SER A 179 17.31 -2.64 3.91
N ASN A 180 17.77 -3.15 5.06
CA ASN A 180 19.17 -3.12 5.49
C ASN A 180 20.05 -4.01 4.59
N LEU A 181 19.58 -5.20 4.21
CA LEU A 181 20.27 -6.05 3.24
C LEU A 181 20.45 -5.31 1.90
N VAL A 182 19.39 -4.68 1.40
CA VAL A 182 19.45 -3.89 0.16
C VAL A 182 20.38 -2.68 0.31
N SER A 183 20.37 -2.01 1.47
CA SER A 183 21.24 -0.86 1.74
C SER A 183 22.73 -1.19 1.64
N GLY A 184 23.13 -2.43 1.94
CA GLY A 184 24.51 -2.89 1.82
C GLY A 184 25.06 -2.86 0.39
N ALA A 185 24.17 -2.84 -0.62
CA ALA A 185 24.53 -2.70 -2.03
C ALA A 185 24.48 -1.25 -2.53
N LEU A 186 24.04 -0.29 -1.71
CA LEU A 186 23.90 1.12 -2.09
C LEU A 186 25.13 1.91 -1.62
N ALA A 187 25.91 2.44 -2.57
CA ALA A 187 27.09 3.24 -2.26
C ALA A 187 27.34 4.34 -3.30
N GLY A 188 27.81 5.51 -2.84
CA GLY A 188 28.18 6.63 -3.69
C GLY A 188 27.12 7.73 -3.76
N SER A 189 27.40 8.78 -4.53
CA SER A 189 26.59 10.00 -4.59
C SER A 189 25.21 9.83 -5.22
N TRP A 190 25.00 8.76 -6.01
CA TRP A 190 23.72 8.48 -6.65
C TRP A 190 22.65 7.97 -5.67
N VAL A 191 23.04 7.50 -4.47
CA VAL A 191 22.09 7.00 -3.45
C VAL A 191 21.14 8.10 -3.00
N ALA A 192 21.60 9.34 -2.88
CA ALA A 192 20.75 10.49 -2.59
C ALA A 192 19.72 10.74 -3.71
N VAL A 193 20.09 10.49 -4.97
CA VAL A 193 19.18 10.61 -6.11
C VAL A 193 18.16 9.48 -6.09
N LEU A 194 18.58 8.24 -5.80
CA LEU A 194 17.67 7.11 -5.63
C LEU A 194 16.67 7.37 -4.51
N GLU A 195 17.12 7.86 -3.36
CA GLU A 195 16.27 8.14 -2.21
C GLU A 195 15.18 9.16 -2.55
N ARG A 196 15.56 10.25 -3.25
CA ARG A 196 14.60 11.25 -3.77
C ARG A 196 13.72 10.69 -4.88
N ALA A 197 14.18 9.79 -5.74
CA ALA A 197 13.33 9.19 -6.77
C ALA A 197 12.30 8.23 -6.16
N ALA A 198 12.75 7.40 -5.23
CA ALA A 198 11.95 6.33 -4.61
C ALA A 198 10.82 6.88 -3.73
N VAL A 199 11.05 7.97 -2.98
CA VAL A 199 9.99 8.59 -2.15
C VAL A 199 8.85 9.22 -2.98
N TRP A 200 9.11 9.54 -4.24
CA TRP A 200 8.14 10.14 -5.17
C TRP A 200 7.45 9.14 -6.10
N THR A 201 7.84 7.85 -6.05
CA THR A 201 7.36 6.78 -6.93
C THR A 201 6.40 5.86 -6.19
#